data_AF-A0A9X8GS62-F1
#
_entry.id   AF-A0A9X8GS62-F1
#
_cell.length_a   1.000
_cell.length_b   1.000
_cell.length_c   1.000
_cell.angle_alpha   90.00
_cell.angle_beta   90.00
_cell.angle_gamma   90.00
#
_symmetry.space_group_name_H-M   'P 1'
#
loop_
_entity.id
_entity.type
_entity.pdbx_description
1 polymer ?
#
loop_
_entity_poly.entity_id
_entity_poly.type
_entity_poly.pdbx_seq_one_letter_code
_entity_poly.pdbx_strand_id
1 'polypeptide(L)'
;MGITLFIAIIVLLVLGFPVAFALAISAALAVLVGGRYPQLVVFKEMFTGIDSFPLMAVPFFILSAELMSGGALTHVLLRFAAQFVGHLRGGLGYANVLSLTLFSGISGSALADAAGPGSMMVK
;
A
#
# COMPACT_ATOMS: atom_id res chain seq x y z
N MET A 1 7.03 -8.16 27.31
CA MET A 1 7.31 -7.83 25.89
C MET A 1 6.05 -7.37 25.16
N GLY A 2 5.04 -8.23 24.96
CA GLY A 2 3.83 -7.86 24.21
C GLY A 2 3.06 -6.66 24.78
N ILE A 3 2.87 -6.62 26.10
CA ILE A 3 2.18 -5.49 26.77
C ILE A 3 2.97 -4.18 26.60
N THR A 4 4.29 -4.22 26.79
CA THR A 4 5.18 -3.06 26.61
C THR A 4 5.11 -2.52 25.19
N LEU A 5 5.10 -3.40 24.19
CA LEU A 5 4.97 -3.04 22.78
C LEU A 5 3.64 -2.34 22.50
N PHE A 6 2.52 -2.93 22.95
CA PHE A 6 1.17 -2.38 22.76
C PHE A 6 0.97 -1.02 23.43
N ILE A 7 1.47 -0.86 24.67
CA ILE A 7 1.37 0.43 25.36
C ILE A 7 2.22 1.48 24.65
N ALA A 8 3.46 1.15 24.30
CA ALA A 8 4.37 2.09 23.65
C ALA A 8 3.86 2.55 22.27
N ILE A 9 3.36 1.64 21.44
CA ILE A 9 2.83 2.01 20.12
C ILE A 9 1.58 2.89 20.24
N ILE A 10 0.64 2.57 21.14
CA ILE A 10 -0.57 3.37 21.33
C ILE A 10 -0.21 4.78 21.79
N VAL A 11 0.69 4.92 22.76
CA VAL A 11 1.14 6.23 23.25
C VAL A 11 1.80 7.03 22.13
N LEU A 12 2.71 6.42 21.36
CA LEU A 12 3.39 7.10 20.24
C LEU A 12 2.41 7.53 19.14
N LEU A 13 1.42 6.70 18.81
CA LEU A 13 0.39 7.03 17.82
C LEU A 13 -0.52 8.17 18.30
N VAL A 14 -0.92 8.17 19.59
CA VAL A 14 -1.71 9.27 20.17
C VAL A 14 -0.94 10.59 20.19
N LEU A 15 0.38 10.53 20.37
CA LEU A 15 1.27 11.69 20.26
C LEU A 15 1.49 12.18 18.81
N GLY A 16 0.91 11.50 17.81
CA GLY A 16 0.99 11.89 16.41
C GLY A 16 2.31 11.52 15.72
N PHE A 17 3.08 10.58 16.28
CA PHE A 17 4.28 10.10 15.59
C PHE A 17 3.91 9.38 14.28
N PRO A 18 4.71 9.50 13.21
CA PRO A 18 4.52 8.69 12.02
C PRO A 18 4.59 7.20 12.36
N VAL A 19 3.67 6.42 11.79
CA VAL A 19 3.42 5.01 12.15
C VAL A 19 4.70 4.16 12.08
N ALA A 20 5.56 4.40 11.08
CA ALA A 20 6.83 3.69 10.93
C ALA A 20 7.74 3.85 12.16
N PHE A 21 7.89 5.08 12.67
CA PHE A 21 8.71 5.35 13.86
C PHE A 21 8.04 4.81 15.12
N ALA A 22 6.71 4.90 15.22
CA ALA A 22 5.97 4.34 16.35
C ALA A 22 6.19 2.82 16.47
N LEU A 23 6.13 2.08 15.35
CA LEU A 23 6.41 0.65 15.29
C LEU A 23 7.87 0.33 15.64
N ALA A 24 8.83 1.05 15.06
CA ALA A 24 10.25 0.81 15.30
C ALA A 24 10.65 1.04 16.77
N ILE A 25 10.23 2.16 17.36
CA ILE A 25 10.56 2.54 18.73
C ILE A 25 9.86 1.60 19.73
N SER A 26 8.59 1.28 19.51
CA SER A 26 7.86 0.35 20.39
C SER A 26 8.43 -1.07 20.37
N ALA A 27 8.84 -1.56 19.19
CA ALA A 27 9.54 -2.84 19.05
C ALA A 27 10.90 -2.83 19.76
N ALA A 28 11.71 -1.78 19.56
CA ALA A 28 13.00 -1.63 20.23
C ALA A 28 12.86 -1.58 21.76
N LEU A 29 11.92 -0.80 22.28
CA LEU A 29 11.60 -0.73 23.72
C LEU A 29 11.17 -2.09 24.27
N ALA A 30 10.31 -2.82 23.55
CA ALA A 30 9.85 -4.13 23.98
C ALA A 30 10.98 -5.16 24.05
N VAL A 31 11.94 -5.09 23.12
CA VAL A 31 13.15 -5.93 23.11
C VAL A 31 14.08 -5.58 24.28
N LEU A 32 14.34 -4.29 24.51
CA LEU A 32 15.21 -3.80 25.58
C LEU A 32 14.67 -4.15 26.97
N VAL A 33 13.37 -3.95 27.21
CA VAL A 33 12.73 -4.24 28.51
C VAL A 33 12.51 -5.75 28.70
N GLY A 34 12.39 -6.51 27.62
CA GLY A 34 12.15 -7.96 27.66
C GLY A 34 13.35 -8.80 28.10
N GLY A 35 14.58 -8.28 27.97
CA GLY A 35 15.83 -8.83 28.53
C GLY A 35 16.28 -10.23 28.09
N ARG A 36 15.42 -11.01 27.43
CA ARG A 36 15.64 -12.45 27.13
C ARG A 36 15.77 -12.78 25.64
N TYR A 37 15.72 -11.78 24.77
CA TYR A 37 15.81 -11.99 23.32
C TYR A 37 17.27 -11.87 22.87
N PRO A 38 17.89 -12.90 22.28
CA PRO A 38 19.25 -12.80 21.77
C PRO A 38 19.33 -11.73 20.68
N GLN A 39 20.28 -10.79 20.81
CA GLN A 39 20.44 -9.69 19.85
C GLN A 39 20.67 -10.19 18.42
N LEU A 40 21.33 -11.34 18.25
CA LEU A 40 21.52 -11.99 16.96
C LEU A 40 20.19 -12.34 16.26
N VAL A 41 19.17 -12.74 17.03
CA VAL A 41 17.83 -13.04 16.48
C VAL A 41 17.16 -11.75 16.04
N VAL A 42 17.34 -10.64 16.77
CA VAL A 42 16.81 -9.32 16.36
C VAL A 42 17.34 -8.91 14.99
N PHE A 43 18.66 -9.01 14.78
CA PHE A 43 19.26 -8.69 13.48
C PHE A 43 18.75 -9.62 12.37
N LYS A 44 18.64 -10.92 12.65
CA LYS A 44 18.09 -11.88 11.69
C LYS A 44 16.65 -11.51 11.27
N GLU A 45 15.78 -11.24 12.23
CA GLU A 45 14.38 -10.87 11.95
C GLU A 45 14.27 -9.54 11.18
N MET A 46 15.17 -8.58 11.43
CA MET A 46 15.24 -7.34 10.65
C MET A 46 15.58 -7.61 9.18
N PHE A 47 16.54 -8.49 8.91
CA PHE A 47 16.90 -8.87 7.53
C PHE A 47 15.78 -9.66 6.85
N THR A 48 15.17 -10.62 7.55
CA THR A 48 14.03 -11.38 7.03
C THR A 48 12.82 -10.50 6.73
N GLY A 49 12.62 -9.41 7.50
CA GLY A 49 11.57 -8.43 7.21
C GLY A 49 11.77 -7.65 5.91
N ILE A 50 13.03 -7.37 5.55
CA ILE A 50 13.39 -6.71 4.28
C ILE A 50 13.26 -7.69 3.11
N ASP A 51 13.62 -8.95 3.32
CA ASP A 51 13.45 -10.03 2.34
C ASP A 51 12.00 -10.56 2.31
N SER A 52 11.06 -9.67 2.02
CA SER A 52 9.64 -10.00 1.96
C SER A 52 9.10 -9.87 0.54
N PHE A 53 8.32 -10.88 0.12
CA PHE A 53 7.63 -10.89 -1.17
C PHE A 53 6.83 -9.60 -1.44
N PRO A 54 6.10 -9.01 -0.46
CA PRO A 54 5.40 -7.74 -0.68
C PRO A 54 6.34 -6.58 -1.06
N LEU A 55 7.52 -6.45 -0.45
CA LEU A 55 8.46 -5.36 -0.77
C LEU A 55 8.97 -5.45 -2.20
N MET A 56 9.21 -6.66 -2.72
CA MET A 56 9.54 -6.87 -4.13
C MET A 56 8.32 -6.68 -5.05
N ALA A 57 7.13 -7.10 -4.61
CA ALA A 57 5.92 -7.00 -5.40
C ALA A 57 5.52 -5.55 -5.67
N VAL A 58 5.76 -4.61 -4.74
CA VAL A 58 5.42 -3.18 -4.92
C VAL A 58 6.06 -2.58 -6.19
N PRO A 59 7.38 -2.64 -6.42
CA PRO A 59 8.00 -2.20 -7.66
C PRO A 59 7.43 -2.86 -8.92
N PHE A 60 7.19 -4.18 -8.89
CA PHE A 60 6.64 -4.89 -10.04
C PHE A 60 5.21 -4.47 -10.35
N PHE A 61 4.39 -4.24 -9.33
CA PHE A 61 3.03 -3.72 -9.50
C PHE A 61 3.01 -2.29 -10.03
N ILE A 62 3.93 -1.43 -9.57
CA ILE A 62 4.10 -0.08 -10.13
C ILE A 62 4.53 -0.16 -11.60
N LEU A 63 5.49 -1.04 -11.93
CA LEU A 63 5.93 -1.26 -13.31
C LEU A 63 4.78 -1.77 -14.19
N SER A 64 4.01 -2.75 -13.73
CA SER A 64 2.82 -3.23 -14.44
C SER A 64 1.80 -2.11 -14.64
N ALA A 65 1.58 -1.25 -13.63
CA ALA A 65 0.68 -0.12 -13.76
C ALA A 65 1.14 0.90 -14.81
N GLU A 66 2.44 1.21 -14.84
CA GLU A 66 3.05 2.06 -15.88
C GLU A 66 2.91 1.44 -17.27
N LEU A 67 3.17 0.14 -17.43
CA LEU A 67 2.99 -0.56 -18.70
C LEU A 67 1.53 -0.55 -19.18
N MET A 68 0.57 -0.72 -18.28
CA MET A 68 -0.87 -0.69 -18.59
C MET A 68 -1.37 0.73 -18.88
N SER A 69 -0.81 1.74 -18.22
CA SER A 69 -1.10 3.15 -18.48
C SER A 69 -0.51 3.60 -19.82
N GLY A 70 0.77 3.32 -20.06
CA GLY A 70 1.46 3.66 -21.31
C GLY A 70 1.00 2.84 -22.53
N GLY A 71 0.52 1.61 -22.33
CA GLY A 71 0.07 0.68 -23.38
C GLY A 71 -1.37 0.85 -23.85
N ALA A 72 -2.04 1.97 -23.51
CA ALA A 72 -3.44 2.27 -23.83
C ALA A 72 -4.52 1.41 -23.14
N LEU A 73 -4.17 0.37 -22.38
CA LEU A 73 -5.14 -0.48 -21.67
C LEU A 73 -6.01 0.32 -20.70
N THR A 74 -5.42 1.29 -19.99
CA THR A 74 -6.15 2.19 -19.09
C THR A 74 -7.23 2.99 -19.82
N HIS A 75 -6.96 3.49 -21.04
CA HIS A 75 -7.96 4.18 -21.86
C HIS A 75 -9.07 3.25 -22.34
N VAL A 76 -8.75 2.00 -22.67
CA VAL A 76 -9.73 0.99 -23.07
C VAL A 76 -10.69 0.69 -21.93
N LEU A 77 -10.17 0.49 -20.71
CA LEU A 77 -10.97 0.24 -19.51
C LEU A 77 -11.87 1.43 -19.17
N LEU A 78 -11.35 2.67 -19.26
CA LEU A 78 -12.14 3.87 -19.02
C LEU A 78 -13.27 4.03 -20.03
N ARG A 79 -13.00 3.81 -21.32
CA ARG A 79 -14.03 3.87 -22.37
C ARG A 79 -15.09 2.79 -22.17
N PHE A 80 -14.67 1.58 -21.84
CA PHE A 80 -15.57 0.47 -21.52
C PHE A 80 -16.46 0.81 -20.33
N ALA A 81 -15.88 1.28 -19.22
CA ALA A 81 -16.62 1.71 -18.05
C ALA A 81 -17.60 2.87 -18.36
N ALA A 82 -17.17 3.84 -19.15
CA ALA A 82 -18.01 4.97 -19.57
C ALA A 82 -19.22 4.54 -20.41
N GLN A 83 -19.19 3.40 -21.11
CA GLN A 83 -20.38 2.90 -21.82
C GLN A 83 -21.52 2.52 -20.84
N PHE A 84 -21.18 2.04 -19.64
CA PHE A 84 -22.19 1.65 -18.64
C PHE A 84 -22.76 2.84 -17.87
N VAL A 85 -21.90 3.76 -17.44
CA VAL A 85 -22.26 4.81 -16.47
C VAL A 85 -22.05 6.24 -16.98
N GLY A 86 -21.48 6.43 -18.17
CA GLY A 86 -21.17 7.76 -18.73
C GLY A 86 -22.40 8.59 -19.07
N HIS A 87 -23.56 7.97 -19.30
CA HIS A 87 -24.83 8.65 -19.59
C HIS A 87 -25.48 9.29 -18.35
N LEU A 88 -24.99 8.99 -17.14
CA LEU A 88 -25.51 9.52 -15.89
C LEU A 88 -24.91 10.90 -15.58
N ARG A 89 -25.65 11.74 -14.83
CA ARG A 89 -25.10 12.99 -14.29
C ARG A 89 -23.91 12.67 -13.36
N GLY A 90 -22.74 13.26 -13.64
CA GLY A 90 -21.50 12.88 -12.95
C GLY A 90 -20.85 11.60 -13.49
N GLY A 91 -21.27 11.11 -14.66
CA GLY A 91 -20.88 9.83 -15.24
C GLY A 91 -19.37 9.60 -15.38
N LEU A 92 -18.56 10.66 -15.51
CA LEU A 92 -17.10 10.56 -15.51
C LEU A 92 -16.55 10.07 -14.15
N GLY A 93 -17.13 10.51 -13.03
CA GLY A 93 -16.73 10.04 -11.71
C GLY A 93 -17.09 8.58 -11.47
N TYR A 94 -18.29 8.17 -11.89
CA TYR A 94 -18.70 6.77 -11.84
C TYR A 94 -17.87 5.88 -12.77
N ALA A 95 -17.56 6.36 -13.97
CA ALA A 95 -16.68 5.65 -14.90
C ALA A 95 -15.26 5.50 -14.34
N ASN A 96 -14.76 6.49 -13.60
CA ASN A 96 -13.49 6.40 -12.88
C ASN A 96 -13.51 5.26 -11.85
N VAL A 97 -14.48 5.27 -10.94
CA VAL A 97 -14.59 4.25 -9.87
C VAL A 97 -14.73 2.86 -10.47
N LEU A 98 -15.55 2.71 -11.52
CA LEU A 98 -15.74 1.42 -12.18
C LEU A 98 -14.46 0.95 -12.89
N SER A 99 -13.78 1.85 -13.60
CA SER A 99 -12.51 1.54 -14.27
C SER A 99 -11.41 1.19 -13.27
N LEU A 100 -11.32 1.91 -12.14
CA LEU A 100 -10.38 1.61 -11.06
C LEU A 100 -10.70 0.25 -10.43
N THR A 101 -11.97 -0.08 -10.23
CA THR A 101 -12.37 -1.41 -9.72
C THR A 101 -11.94 -2.52 -10.66
N LEU A 102 -12.14 -2.36 -11.98
CA LEU A 102 -11.70 -3.32 -12.98
C LEU A 102 -10.17 -3.44 -13.02
N PHE A 103 -9.47 -2.31 -12.97
CA PHE A 103 -8.01 -2.27 -12.96
C PHE A 103 -7.44 -2.92 -11.70
N SER A 104 -8.01 -2.64 -10.52
CA SER A 104 -7.66 -3.24 -9.24
C SER A 104 -7.87 -4.75 -9.23
N GLY A 105 -8.93 -5.24 -9.90
CA GLY A 105 -9.16 -6.66 -10.09
C GLY A 105 -8.08 -7.36 -10.93
N ILE A 106 -7.45 -6.64 -11.86
CA ILE A 106 -6.35 -7.16 -12.70
C ILE A 106 -5.00 -6.98 -12.00
N SER A 107 -4.76 -5.84 -11.35
CA SER A 107 -3.49 -5.50 -10.70
C SER A 107 -3.33 -6.18 -9.34
N GLY A 108 -4.43 -6.45 -8.63
CA GLY A 108 -4.44 -7.03 -7.28
C GLY A 108 -3.81 -6.14 -6.20
N SER A 109 -3.53 -4.86 -6.49
CA SER A 109 -2.74 -4.00 -5.61
C SER A 109 -3.22 -2.54 -5.62
N ALA A 110 -3.63 -2.06 -4.44
CA ALA A 110 -4.01 -0.66 -4.25
C ALA A 110 -2.87 0.33 -4.58
N LEU A 111 -1.61 -0.09 -4.43
CA LEU A 111 -0.45 0.73 -4.79
C LEU A 111 -0.29 0.86 -6.31
N ALA A 112 -0.66 -0.18 -7.07
CA ALA A 112 -0.68 -0.14 -8.53
C ALA A 112 -1.75 0.83 -9.04
N ASP A 113 -2.93 0.80 -8.40
CA ASP A 113 -4.06 1.63 -8.79
C ASP A 113 -3.78 3.13 -8.60
N ALA A 114 -3.03 3.48 -7.54
CA ALA A 114 -2.57 4.85 -7.29
C ALA A 114 -1.52 5.31 -8.31
N ALA A 115 -0.62 4.42 -8.75
CA ALA A 115 0.43 4.75 -9.73
C ALA A 115 -0.11 4.88 -11.16
N GLY A 116 -1.02 4.00 -11.57
CA GLY A 116 -1.54 3.93 -12.94
C GLY A 116 -2.72 4.88 -13.21
N PRO A 117 -3.98 4.40 -13.28
CA PRO A 117 -5.11 5.21 -13.74
C PRO A 117 -5.41 6.43 -12.86
N GLY A 118 -5.20 6.32 -11.54
CA GLY A 118 -5.48 7.40 -10.59
C GLY A 118 -4.65 8.66 -10.86
N SER A 119 -3.38 8.50 -11.25
CA SER A 119 -2.50 9.64 -11.57
C SER A 119 -2.86 10.31 -12.90
N MET A 120 -3.41 9.54 -13.85
CA MET A 120 -3.79 10.02 -15.18
C MET A 120 -5.08 10.83 -15.18
N MET A 121 -6.02 10.55 -14.27
CA MET A 121 -7.31 11.26 -14.20
C MET A 121 -7.29 12.50 -13.29
N VAL A 122 -6.27 12.64 -12.45
CA VAL A 122 -6.03 13.83 -11.62
C VAL A 122 -5.21 14.89 -12.38
N LYS A 123 -4.52 14.48 -13.46
CA LYS A 123 -3.90 15.39 -14.44
C LYS A 123 -4.93 15.96 -15.41
#